data_AF-A0A7Y5KEH7-F1
#
_entry.id   AF-A0A7Y5KEH7-F1
#
_cell.length_a   1.000
_cell.length_b   1.000
_cell.length_c   1.000
_cell.angle_alpha   90.00
_cell.angle_beta   90.00
_cell.angle_gamma   90.00
#
_symmetry.space_group_name_H-M   'P 1'
#
loop_
_entity.id
_entity.type
_entity.pdbx_description
1 polymer ?
#
loop_
_entity_poly.entity_id
_entity_poly.type
_entity_poly.pdbx_seq_one_letter_code
_entity_poly.pdbx_strand_id
1 'polypeptide(L)'
;MTSIHASTTASTLSAKSPHAEEAIIAIKPQYHNLLRNFGNPVELANYAIESYLVTKILKYIEECKAEIKKHEAKFGCSYEEFYGRITSRNGKEPAFILQLEKEHPTYEDDFMTWGAFHRELEKWNDEMKKILAS
;
A
#
# COMPACT_ATOMS: atom_id res chain seq x y z
N MET A 1 -15.83 -29.65 -50.66
CA MET A 1 -14.94 -30.51 -49.85
C MET A 1 -13.75 -29.65 -49.44
N THR A 2 -13.45 -29.31 -48.19
CA THR A 2 -14.09 -29.53 -46.89
C THR A 2 -13.52 -28.42 -46.00
N SER A 3 -14.39 -27.61 -45.39
CA SER A 3 -14.02 -26.58 -44.41
C SER A 3 -13.66 -27.26 -43.09
N ILE A 4 -12.54 -26.87 -42.46
CA ILE A 4 -12.18 -27.32 -41.11
C ILE A 4 -12.26 -26.10 -40.20
N HIS A 5 -13.41 -25.99 -39.52
CA HIS A 5 -13.59 -25.12 -38.37
C HIS A 5 -12.78 -25.69 -37.19
N ALA A 6 -11.75 -24.96 -36.75
CA ALA A 6 -11.14 -25.21 -35.46
C ALA A 6 -11.97 -24.50 -34.37
N SER A 7 -13.02 -25.17 -33.91
CA SER A 7 -13.71 -24.82 -32.67
C SER A 7 -12.77 -25.09 -31.50
N THR A 8 -12.11 -24.05 -30.99
CA THR A 8 -11.49 -24.11 -29.67
C THR A 8 -12.56 -23.81 -28.64
N THR A 9 -13.00 -24.85 -27.96
CA THR A 9 -13.99 -24.83 -26.90
C THR A 9 -13.58 -23.86 -25.80
N ALA A 10 -14.36 -22.80 -25.63
CA ALA A 10 -14.42 -22.04 -24.39
C ALA A 10 -14.92 -22.99 -23.29
N SER A 11 -14.01 -23.47 -22.45
CA SER A 11 -14.38 -24.14 -21.20
C SER A 11 -14.77 -23.07 -20.18
N THR A 12 -15.97 -22.53 -20.32
CA THR A 12 -16.67 -21.83 -19.23
C THR A 12 -17.16 -22.87 -18.23
N LEU A 13 -16.35 -23.16 -17.22
CA LEU A 13 -16.81 -23.80 -15.99
C LEU A 13 -17.17 -22.68 -15.00
N SER A 14 -18.37 -22.15 -15.21
CA SER A 14 -19.06 -21.21 -14.32
C SER A 14 -19.49 -21.93 -13.05
N ALA A 15 -18.79 -21.67 -11.94
CA ALA A 15 -19.34 -21.80 -10.60
C ALA A 15 -18.53 -21.00 -9.57
N LYS A 16 -18.89 -19.73 -9.31
CA LYS A 16 -19.07 -19.14 -7.95
C LYS A 16 -19.10 -17.60 -7.94
N SER A 17 -20.04 -17.09 -7.13
CA SER A 17 -20.17 -15.74 -6.55
C SER A 17 -20.50 -14.56 -7.48
N PRO A 18 -21.63 -13.84 -7.26
CA PRO A 18 -22.07 -12.72 -8.10
C PRO A 18 -21.26 -11.41 -7.92
N HIS A 19 -20.10 -11.45 -7.26
CA HIS A 19 -19.27 -10.28 -6.97
C HIS A 19 -17.77 -10.46 -7.27
N ALA A 20 -17.35 -11.56 -7.90
CA ALA A 20 -15.96 -11.68 -8.34
C ALA A 20 -15.80 -10.89 -9.65
N GLU A 21 -15.22 -9.69 -9.59
CA GLU A 21 -14.75 -9.01 -10.80
C GLU A 21 -13.63 -9.87 -11.42
N GLU A 22 -13.92 -10.50 -12.56
CA GLU A 22 -12.93 -11.25 -13.32
C GLU A 22 -12.05 -10.26 -14.13
N ALA A 23 -10.76 -10.23 -13.82
CA ALA A 23 -9.78 -9.43 -14.54
C ALA A 23 -9.05 -10.28 -15.59
N ILE A 24 -8.94 -9.78 -16.82
CA ILE A 24 -8.17 -10.42 -17.90
C ILE A 24 -6.74 -9.86 -17.91
N ILE A 25 -5.75 -10.72 -17.66
CA ILE A 25 -4.33 -10.36 -17.72
C ILE A 25 -3.67 -11.08 -18.90
N ALA A 26 -3.10 -10.31 -19.82
CA ALA A 26 -2.32 -10.85 -20.92
C ALA A 26 -0.90 -11.18 -20.46
N ILE A 27 -0.47 -12.43 -20.66
CA ILE A 27 0.90 -12.89 -20.40
C ILE A 27 1.51 -13.49 -21.66
N LYS A 28 2.84 -13.50 -21.74
CA LYS A 28 3.55 -14.10 -22.87
C LYS A 28 3.27 -15.62 -22.92
N PRO A 29 3.06 -16.23 -24.10
CA PRO A 29 2.81 -17.67 -24.23
C PRO A 29 3.88 -18.54 -23.56
N GLN A 30 5.14 -18.11 -23.64
CA GLN A 30 6.27 -18.79 -22.99
C GLN A 30 6.12 -18.86 -21.45
N TYR A 31 5.57 -17.83 -20.81
CA TYR A 31 5.35 -17.83 -19.36
C TYR A 31 4.17 -18.73 -19.00
N HIS A 32 3.08 -18.66 -19.76
CA HIS A 32 1.93 -19.56 -19.57
C HIS A 32 2.35 -21.04 -19.66
N ASN A 33 3.14 -21.39 -20.67
CA ASN A 33 3.61 -22.77 -20.84
C ASN A 33 4.52 -23.21 -19.70
N LEU A 34 5.40 -22.33 -19.21
CA LEU A 34 6.22 -22.64 -18.04
C LEU A 34 5.37 -22.80 -16.78
N LEU A 35 4.40 -21.91 -16.52
CA LEU A 35 3.51 -21.99 -15.36
C LEU A 35 2.73 -23.31 -15.33
N ARG A 36 2.27 -23.82 -16.48
CA ARG A 36 1.58 -25.11 -16.58
C ARG A 36 2.42 -26.30 -16.10
N ASN A 37 3.74 -26.20 -16.15
CA ASN A 37 4.63 -27.24 -15.62
C ASN A 37 4.67 -27.26 -14.09
N PHE A 38 4.28 -26.16 -13.44
CA PHE A 38 4.31 -26.00 -11.98
C PHE A 38 2.92 -26.06 -11.33
N GLY A 39 1.84 -26.03 -12.11
CA GLY A 39 0.48 -26.11 -11.60
C GLY A 39 -0.54 -25.35 -12.44
N ASN A 40 -1.65 -24.97 -11.80
CA ASN A 40 -2.68 -24.13 -12.42
C ASN A 40 -2.12 -22.71 -12.65
N PRO A 41 -2.00 -22.23 -13.91
CA PRO A 41 -1.44 -20.91 -14.19
C PRO A 41 -2.20 -19.76 -13.53
N VAL A 42 -3.50 -19.89 -13.30
CA VAL A 42 -4.32 -18.84 -12.66
C VAL A 42 -3.97 -18.74 -11.17
N GLU A 43 -3.91 -19.86 -10.46
CA GLU A 43 -3.54 -19.90 -9.04
C GLU A 43 -2.11 -19.39 -8.83
N LEU A 44 -1.17 -19.82 -9.69
CA LEU A 44 0.22 -19.36 -9.64
C LEU A 44 0.34 -17.86 -9.94
N ALA A 45 -0.45 -17.33 -10.87
CA ALA A 45 -0.48 -15.90 -11.17
C ALA A 45 -1.01 -15.09 -9.99
N ASN A 46 -2.12 -15.54 -9.38
CA ASN A 46 -2.68 -14.90 -8.19
C ASN A 46 -1.68 -14.90 -7.03
N TYR A 47 -1.05 -16.05 -6.75
CA TYR A 47 -0.01 -16.16 -5.72
C TYR A 47 1.17 -15.22 -5.97
N ALA A 48 1.63 -15.12 -7.23
CA ALA A 48 2.74 -14.23 -7.58
C ALA A 48 2.37 -12.75 -7.41
N ILE A 49 1.14 -12.37 -7.77
CA ILE A 49 0.62 -11.00 -7.60
C ILE A 49 0.51 -10.68 -6.11
N GLU A 50 -0.08 -11.56 -5.32
CA GLU A 50 -0.23 -11.41 -3.87
C GLU A 50 1.13 -11.23 -3.20
N SER A 51 2.06 -12.14 -3.47
CA SER A 51 3.43 -12.10 -2.93
C SER A 51 4.15 -10.80 -3.28
N TYR A 52 3.98 -10.33 -4.52
CA TYR A 52 4.54 -9.04 -4.96
C TYR A 52 3.92 -7.87 -4.20
N LEU A 53 2.59 -7.83 -4.07
CA LEU A 53 1.88 -6.76 -3.37
C LEU A 53 2.25 -6.73 -1.89
N VAL A 54 2.27 -7.87 -1.19
CA VAL A 54 2.72 -7.98 0.21
C VAL A 54 4.13 -7.40 0.36
N THR A 55 5.06 -7.80 -0.51
CA THR A 55 6.44 -7.32 -0.47
C THR A 55 6.50 -5.79 -0.66
N LYS A 56 5.73 -5.24 -1.59
CA LYS A 56 5.71 -3.79 -1.85
C LYS A 56 5.10 -3.01 -0.69
N ILE A 57 3.98 -3.48 -0.14
CA ILE A 57 3.30 -2.81 0.97
C ILE A 57 4.18 -2.83 2.21
N LEU A 58 4.83 -3.97 2.54
CA LEU A 58 5.79 -4.02 3.64
C LEU A 58 6.92 -3.02 3.48
N LYS A 59 7.48 -2.87 2.27
CA LYS A 59 8.51 -1.87 1.99
C LYS A 59 8.00 -0.46 2.28
N TYR A 60 6.81 -0.11 1.79
CA TYR A 60 6.21 1.21 2.03
C TYR A 60 5.90 1.46 3.51
N ILE A 61 5.44 0.45 4.26
CA ILE A 61 5.24 0.53 5.70
C ILE A 61 6.55 0.87 6.41
N GLU A 62 7.64 0.19 6.07
CA GLU A 62 8.95 0.45 6.68
C GLU A 62 9.51 1.83 6.30
N GLU A 63 9.29 2.29 5.07
CA GLU A 63 9.62 3.65 4.64
C GLU A 63 8.85 4.70 5.45
N CYS A 64 7.53 4.55 5.60
CA CYS A 64 6.71 5.47 6.39
C CYS A 64 7.17 5.50 7.87
N LYS A 65 7.44 4.34 8.47
CA LYS A 65 7.97 4.26 9.84
C LYS A 65 9.32 4.96 9.98
N ALA A 66 10.20 4.82 8.99
CA ALA A 66 11.50 5.47 9.00
C ALA A 66 11.37 7.00 8.93
N GLU A 67 10.48 7.53 8.08
CA GLU A 67 10.22 8.97 7.99
C GLU A 67 9.56 9.52 9.26
N ILE A 68 8.58 8.81 9.83
CA ILE A 68 7.97 9.16 11.12
C ILE A 68 9.06 9.27 12.20
N LYS A 69 9.93 8.27 12.33
CA LYS A 69 11.03 8.28 13.31
C LYS A 69 12.02 9.42 13.08
N LYS A 70 12.26 9.85 11.84
CA LYS A 70 13.11 11.01 11.56
C LYS A 70 12.49 12.29 12.10
N HIS A 71 11.19 12.49 11.92
CA HIS A 71 10.49 13.64 12.49
C HIS A 71 10.42 13.58 14.03
N GLU A 72 10.15 12.41 14.60
CA GLU A 72 10.19 12.21 16.06
C GLU A 72 11.57 12.54 16.65
N ALA A 73 12.64 12.10 15.99
CA ALA A 73 14.01 12.43 16.40
C ALA A 73 14.33 13.92 16.21
N LYS A 74 13.79 14.55 15.17
CA LYS A 74 13.97 15.99 14.89
C LYS A 74 13.34 16.86 15.96
N PHE A 75 12.11 16.54 16.38
CA PHE A 75 11.34 17.34 17.34
C PHE A 75 11.41 16.82 18.78
N GLY A 76 12.00 15.65 19.00
CA GLY A 76 12.22 15.07 20.32
C GLY A 76 10.95 14.58 21.01
N CYS A 77 9.87 14.34 20.27
CA CYS A 77 8.57 13.91 20.80
C CYS A 77 7.78 13.10 19.77
N SER A 78 6.68 12.46 20.18
CA SER A 78 5.78 11.78 19.24
C SER A 78 4.96 12.76 18.40
N TYR A 79 4.32 12.27 17.33
CA TYR A 79 3.44 13.08 16.50
C TYR A 79 2.26 13.63 17.30
N GLU A 80 1.66 12.80 18.16
CA GLU A 80 0.50 13.15 18.97
C GLU A 80 0.86 14.22 20.01
N GLU A 81 2.05 14.11 20.62
CA GLU A 81 2.57 15.12 21.53
C GLU A 81 2.82 16.44 20.80
N PHE A 82 3.46 16.39 19.64
CA PHE A 82 3.74 17.58 18.82
C PHE A 82 2.43 18.25 18.37
N TYR A 83 1.51 17.46 17.81
CA TYR A 83 0.16 17.87 17.40
C TYR A 83 -0.59 18.53 18.55
N GLY A 84 -0.57 17.92 19.74
CA GLY A 84 -1.23 18.44 20.93
C GLY A 84 -0.67 19.79 21.37
N ARG A 85 0.66 19.99 21.27
CA ARG A 85 1.32 21.26 21.62
C ARG A 85 0.98 22.40 20.65
N ILE A 86 0.88 22.11 19.36
CA ILE A 86 0.59 23.14 18.34
C ILE A 86 -0.92 23.43 18.19
N THR A 87 -1.81 22.45 18.47
CA THR A 87 -3.26 22.58 18.23
C THR A 87 -4.11 22.81 19.48
N SER A 88 -3.55 22.65 20.69
CA SER A 88 -4.32 22.85 21.93
C SER A 88 -4.98 24.23 21.97
N ARG A 89 -6.28 24.26 22.31
CA ARG A 89 -7.16 25.45 22.36
C ARG A 89 -6.74 26.51 23.39
N ASN A 90 -5.83 26.16 24.30
CA ASN A 90 -5.11 27.11 25.15
C ASN A 90 -4.03 27.91 24.37
N GLY A 91 -3.88 27.63 23.08
CA GLY A 91 -3.79 28.63 22.01
C GLY A 91 -2.52 29.45 22.02
N LYS A 92 -1.44 28.84 21.54
CA LYS A 92 -0.07 29.38 21.52
C LYS A 92 0.44 29.53 22.94
N GLU A 93 1.25 28.59 23.43
CA GLU A 93 2.41 29.08 24.18
C GLU A 93 3.22 29.85 23.14
N PRO A 94 3.13 31.20 23.09
CA PRO A 94 3.81 31.95 22.04
C PRO A 94 5.31 31.67 22.17
N ALA A 95 5.78 31.43 23.39
CA ALA A 95 7.13 30.97 23.66
C ALA A 95 7.50 29.68 22.92
N PHE A 96 6.67 28.61 22.99
CA PHE A 96 6.95 27.36 22.28
C PHE A 96 6.96 27.55 20.77
N ILE A 97 5.95 28.21 20.20
CA ILE A 97 5.87 28.42 18.74
C ILE A 97 6.99 29.36 18.26
N LEU A 98 7.29 30.45 18.97
CA LEU A 98 8.39 31.36 18.63
C LEU A 98 9.75 30.67 18.75
N GLN A 99 9.93 29.80 19.75
CA GLN A 99 11.14 29.00 19.88
C GLN A 99 11.24 27.98 18.74
N LEU A 100 10.14 27.30 18.41
CA LEU A 100 10.05 26.33 17.33
C LEU A 100 10.32 26.98 15.96
N GLU A 101 9.75 28.16 15.69
CA GLU A 101 10.03 28.95 14.48
C GLU A 101 11.51 29.34 14.38
N LYS A 102 12.15 29.61 15.51
CA LYS A 102 13.58 29.98 15.56
C LYS A 102 14.49 28.76 15.36
N GLU A 103 14.17 27.63 15.97
CA GLU A 103 15.00 26.41 15.94
C GLU A 103 14.74 25.56 14.68
N HIS A 104 13.50 25.55 14.21
CA HIS A 104 13.01 24.79 13.06
C HIS A 104 12.08 25.65 12.19
N PRO A 105 12.61 26.57 11.36
CA PRO A 105 11.80 27.47 10.54
C PRO A 105 10.85 26.76 9.55
N THR A 106 11.11 25.50 9.23
CA THR A 106 10.31 24.67 8.31
C THR A 106 9.31 23.77 9.03
N TYR A 107 9.07 23.98 10.34
CA TYR A 107 8.28 23.03 11.14
C TYR A 107 6.87 22.79 10.60
N GLU A 108 6.26 23.79 9.93
CA GLU A 108 4.92 23.64 9.34
C GLU A 108 4.92 22.62 8.18
N ASP A 109 5.89 22.73 7.27
CA ASP A 109 6.07 21.78 6.17
C ASP A 109 6.42 20.38 6.69
N ASP A 110 7.32 20.34 7.69
CA ASP A 110 7.69 19.10 8.36
C ASP A 110 6.47 18.45 9.03
N PHE A 111 5.63 19.24 9.71
CA PHE A 111 4.43 18.78 10.39
C PHE A 111 3.40 18.23 9.39
N MET A 112 3.17 18.91 8.28
CA MET A 112 2.28 18.45 7.21
C MET A 112 2.78 17.15 6.59
N THR A 113 4.09 17.06 6.33
CA THR A 113 4.75 15.86 5.79
C THR A 113 4.66 14.69 6.76
N TRP A 114 4.94 14.93 8.04
CA TRP A 114 4.87 13.94 9.09
C TRP A 114 3.45 13.37 9.23
N GLY A 115 2.43 14.24 9.27
CA GLY A 115 1.03 13.82 9.29
C GLY A 115 0.62 13.03 8.04
N ALA A 116 1.21 13.32 6.87
CA ALA A 116 0.98 12.53 5.67
C ALA A 116 1.53 11.10 5.79
N PHE A 117 2.72 10.92 6.37
CA PHE A 117 3.29 9.59 6.60
C PHE A 117 2.50 8.76 7.61
N HIS A 118 1.91 9.36 8.65
CA HIS A 118 1.00 8.64 9.55
C HIS A 118 -0.25 8.12 8.79
N ARG A 119 -0.85 8.95 7.94
CA ARG A 119 -2.01 8.55 7.12
C ARG A 119 -1.67 7.47 6.10
N GLU A 120 -0.52 7.58 5.44
CA GLU A 120 -0.07 6.54 4.51
C GLU A 120 0.25 5.24 5.26
N LEU A 121 0.88 5.30 6.44
CA LEU A 121 1.12 4.12 7.26
C LEU A 121 -0.18 3.41 7.66
N GLU A 122 -1.20 4.16 8.09
CA GLU A 122 -2.53 3.60 8.41
C GLU A 122 -3.15 2.91 7.18
N LYS A 123 -3.22 3.62 6.05
CA LYS A 123 -3.73 3.10 4.78
C LYS A 123 -3.03 1.81 4.36
N TRP A 124 -1.70 1.77 4.37
CA TRP A 124 -0.95 0.59 3.93
C TRP A 124 -1.09 -0.59 4.90
N ASN A 125 -1.23 -0.34 6.20
CA ASN A 125 -1.57 -1.40 7.16
C ASN A 125 -2.96 -1.98 6.88
N ASP A 126 -3.93 -1.16 6.50
CA ASP A 126 -5.28 -1.63 6.18
C ASP A 126 -5.31 -2.41 4.87
N GLU A 127 -4.60 -1.97 3.83
CA GLU A 127 -4.44 -2.75 2.60
C GLU A 127 -3.75 -4.10 2.85
N MET A 128 -2.73 -4.14 3.71
CA MET A 128 -2.09 -5.40 4.12
C MET A 128 -3.09 -6.34 4.78
N LYS A 129 -3.93 -5.85 5.71
CA LYS A 129 -4.94 -6.68 6.38
C LYS A 129 -5.94 -7.25 5.37
N LYS A 130 -6.33 -6.49 4.35
CA LYS A 130 -7.25 -6.97 3.29
C LYS A 130 -6.64 -8.14 2.51
N ILE A 131 -5.36 -8.05 2.16
CA ILE A 131 -4.64 -9.12 1.45
C ILE A 131 -4.48 -10.35 2.34
N LEU A 132 -4.14 -10.18 3.62
CA LEU A 132 -3.98 -11.31 4.54
C LEU A 132 -5.31 -11.97 4.95
N ALA A 133 -6.43 -11.30 4.74
CA ALA A 133 -7.77 -11.82 5.03
C ALA A 133 -8.48 -12.43 3.82
N SER A 134 -7.91 -12.33 2.61
CA SER A 134 -8.42 -12.95 1.39
C SER A 134 -8.01 -14.41 1.27
#